data_AF-A0A285S714-F1
#
_entry.id   AF-A0A285S714-F1
#
_cell.length_a   1.000
_cell.length_b   1.000
_cell.length_c   1.000
_cell.angle_alpha   90.00
_cell.angle_beta   90.00
_cell.angle_gamma   90.00
#
_symmetry.space_group_name_H-M   'P 1'
#
loop_
_entity.id
_entity.type
_entity.pdbx_description
1 polymer ?
#
loop_
_entity_poly.entity_id
_entity_poly.type
_entity_poly.pdbx_seq_one_letter_code
_entity_poly.pdbx_strand_id
1 'polypeptide(L)'
;MSEFENQELSNTNNEIVPAPYRYSTEEIEQYEEKTAGFWVRFWAFAIDSLVVSAIVGILVNPIFRLFGWSLSDSNWYAPITIVSAILYYAYFVLTTKFWNQTVGKMIFGLKVIRVNGEKLDWMTVLFREIVGRFINNTIKILYIIVAFMPKNKGLNDVIADTVVVHERVYTKNRVIVQTKVDYETEQSISTT
;
A
#
# COMPACT_ATOMS: atom_id res chain seq x y z
N MET A 1 10.66 21.43 18.21
CA MET A 1 10.63 19.95 18.23
C MET A 1 11.01 19.48 16.83
N SER A 2 12.12 18.73 16.68
CA SER A 2 12.67 18.11 15.45
C SER A 2 13.68 18.90 14.59
N GLU A 3 14.50 19.75 15.20
CA GLU A 3 15.61 20.47 14.54
C GLU A 3 16.89 19.64 14.29
N PHE A 4 16.88 18.30 14.35
CA PHE A 4 18.12 17.52 14.49
C PHE A 4 18.37 16.38 13.49
N GLU A 5 17.62 16.23 12.38
CA GLU A 5 17.76 15.01 11.57
C GLU A 5 17.85 15.22 10.05
N ASN A 6 18.48 16.30 9.57
CA ASN A 6 18.65 16.47 8.11
C ASN A 6 19.93 17.22 7.67
N GLN A 7 21.01 17.24 8.46
CA GLN A 7 22.19 18.04 8.10
C GLN A 7 23.57 17.46 8.46
N GLU A 8 23.76 16.14 8.36
CA GLU A 8 25.10 15.50 8.48
C GLU A 8 25.60 14.85 7.17
N LEU A 9 25.26 15.42 6.02
CA LEU A 9 25.74 14.94 4.72
C LEU A 9 26.21 16.10 3.82
N SER A 10 27.12 16.97 4.31
CA SER A 10 28.07 17.74 3.46
C SER A 10 28.84 18.82 4.24
N ASN A 11 29.77 18.46 5.13
CA ASN A 11 31.00 19.23 5.41
C ASN A 11 31.70 18.64 6.64
N THR A 12 32.68 17.79 6.41
CA THR A 12 33.76 17.57 7.39
C THR A 12 35.07 17.63 6.62
N ASN A 13 35.63 18.83 6.59
CA ASN A 13 37.05 19.03 6.39
C ASN A 13 37.80 18.08 7.32
N ASN A 14 38.57 17.15 6.76
CA ASN A 14 39.83 16.61 7.29
C ASN A 14 40.01 16.57 8.82
N GLU A 15 39.00 16.17 9.58
CA GLU A 15 39.18 15.75 10.96
C GLU A 15 39.81 14.37 10.89
N ILE A 16 41.11 14.32 11.10
CA ILE A 16 41.85 13.08 11.27
C ILE A 16 41.36 12.50 12.59
N VAL A 17 40.27 11.74 12.53
CA VAL A 17 39.81 10.90 13.64
C VAL A 17 40.99 9.99 13.99
N PRO A 18 41.50 10.00 15.24
CA PRO A 18 42.63 9.16 15.62
C PRO A 18 42.26 7.71 15.35
N ALA A 19 43.11 7.01 14.59
CA ALA A 19 42.89 5.61 14.22
C ALA A 19 42.96 4.73 15.49
N PRO A 20 41.81 4.19 15.94
CA PRO A 20 41.81 2.75 16.09
C PRO A 20 40.53 2.05 15.56
N TYR A 21 39.89 2.56 14.51
CA TYR A 21 38.72 1.90 13.93
C TYR A 21 38.93 1.58 12.46
N ARG A 22 38.70 0.32 12.10
CA ARG A 22 38.64 -0.12 10.70
C ARG A 22 37.16 -0.15 10.30
N TYR A 23 36.82 0.44 9.16
CA TYR A 23 35.48 0.28 8.59
C TYR A 23 35.45 -0.99 7.74
N SER A 24 34.54 -1.92 8.03
CA SER A 24 34.23 -3.02 7.12
C SER A 24 33.15 -2.57 6.16
N THR A 25 33.41 -2.75 4.86
CA THR A 25 32.43 -2.46 3.81
C THR A 25 31.77 -3.78 3.42
N GLU A 26 30.52 -3.97 3.82
CA GLU A 26 29.72 -5.11 3.38
C GLU A 26 28.71 -4.64 2.32
N GLU A 27 28.71 -5.31 1.18
CA GLU A 27 27.67 -5.14 0.17
C GLU A 27 26.52 -6.07 0.51
N ILE A 28 25.45 -5.53 1.09
CA ILE A 28 24.23 -6.29 1.37
C ILE A 28 23.25 -6.14 0.22
N GLU A 29 22.71 -7.27 -0.24
CA GLU A 29 21.63 -7.28 -1.22
C GLU A 29 20.29 -7.04 -0.52
N GLN A 30 19.67 -5.89 -0.78
CA GLN A 30 18.33 -5.57 -0.28
C GLN A 30 17.28 -5.78 -1.37
N TYR A 31 16.20 -6.47 -1.02
CA TYR A 31 15.08 -6.76 -1.91
C TYR A 31 13.87 -5.89 -1.51
N GLU A 32 13.54 -4.87 -2.31
CA GLU A 32 12.33 -4.03 -2.11
C GLU A 32 11.19 -4.55 -2.99
N GLU A 33 9.97 -4.65 -2.46
CA GLU A 33 8.82 -5.09 -3.25
C GLU A 33 8.48 -4.07 -4.34
N LYS A 34 8.30 -4.55 -5.58
CA LYS A 34 8.03 -3.69 -6.73
C LYS A 34 6.63 -3.09 -6.65
N THR A 35 6.55 -1.77 -6.66
CA THR A 35 5.27 -1.04 -6.65
C THR A 35 4.45 -1.33 -7.90
N ALA A 36 3.13 -1.37 -7.73
CA ALA A 36 2.18 -1.61 -8.80
C ALA A 36 1.85 -0.31 -9.54
N GLY A 37 1.93 -0.34 -10.87
CA GLY A 37 1.55 0.81 -11.71
C GLY A 37 0.03 1.02 -11.78
N PHE A 38 -0.37 2.11 -12.41
CA PHE A 38 -1.78 2.49 -12.59
C PHE A 38 -2.63 1.42 -13.30
N TRP A 39 -2.17 0.93 -14.46
CA TRP A 39 -3.00 0.04 -15.32
C TRP A 39 -3.39 -1.27 -14.65
N VAL A 40 -2.47 -1.91 -13.92
CA VAL A 40 -2.75 -3.17 -13.23
C VAL A 40 -3.78 -2.95 -12.11
N ARG A 41 -3.71 -1.80 -11.42
CA ARG A 41 -4.71 -1.40 -10.43
C ARG A 41 -6.06 -1.08 -11.06
N PHE A 42 -6.08 -0.42 -12.21
CA PHE A 42 -7.28 -0.14 -12.97
C PHE A 42 -8.00 -1.44 -13.38
N TRP A 43 -7.27 -2.41 -13.94
CA TRP A 43 -7.84 -3.70 -14.31
C TRP A 43 -8.27 -4.52 -13.09
N ALA A 44 -7.51 -4.50 -12.00
CA ALA A 44 -7.93 -5.11 -10.73
C ALA A 44 -9.27 -4.52 -10.25
N PHE A 45 -9.42 -3.19 -10.30
CA PHE A 45 -10.66 -2.52 -9.93
C PHE A 45 -11.83 -2.83 -10.88
N ALA A 46 -11.56 -2.99 -12.18
CA ALA A 46 -12.57 -3.40 -13.16
C ALA A 46 -13.14 -4.79 -12.81
N ILE A 47 -12.27 -5.74 -12.46
CA ILE A 47 -12.70 -7.07 -11.99
C ILE A 47 -13.46 -6.98 -10.67
N ASP A 48 -12.98 -6.19 -9.70
CA ASP A 48 -13.69 -6.00 -8.44
C ASP A 48 -15.10 -5.43 -8.65
N SER A 49 -15.27 -4.54 -9.64
CA SER A 49 -16.57 -3.96 -9.98
C SER A 49 -17.54 -5.02 -10.52
N LEU A 50 -17.05 -5.98 -11.31
CA LEU A 50 -17.84 -7.14 -11.75
C LEU A 50 -18.23 -8.05 -10.57
N VAL A 51 -17.29 -8.30 -9.66
CA VAL A 51 -17.54 -9.11 -8.45
C VAL A 51 -18.62 -8.46 -7.59
N VAL A 52 -18.51 -7.16 -7.30
CA VAL A 52 -19.51 -6.45 -6.49
C VAL A 52 -20.85 -6.38 -7.21
N SER A 53 -20.87 -6.15 -8.53
CA SER A 53 -22.10 -6.16 -9.32
C SER A 53 -22.80 -7.52 -9.27
N ALA A 54 -22.05 -8.62 -9.33
CA ALA A 54 -22.58 -9.96 -9.18
C ALA A 54 -23.14 -10.19 -7.76
N ILE A 55 -22.43 -9.76 -6.72
CA ILE A 55 -22.90 -9.86 -5.33
C ILE A 55 -24.22 -9.10 -5.15
N VAL A 56 -24.31 -7.86 -5.61
CA VAL A 56 -25.56 -7.06 -5.54
C VAL A 56 -26.67 -7.71 -6.37
N GLY A 57 -26.35 -8.18 -7.58
CA GLY A 57 -27.33 -8.83 -8.46
C GLY A 57 -27.90 -10.13 -7.89
N ILE A 58 -27.09 -10.90 -7.16
CA ILE A 58 -27.50 -12.17 -6.55
C ILE A 58 -28.19 -11.97 -5.19
N LEU A 59 -27.72 -11.01 -4.38
CA LEU A 59 -28.24 -10.83 -3.02
C LEU A 59 -29.37 -9.81 -2.95
N VAL A 60 -29.26 -8.66 -3.63
CA VAL A 60 -30.17 -7.52 -3.46
C VAL A 60 -31.35 -7.60 -4.41
N ASN A 61 -31.09 -7.80 -5.70
CA ASN A 61 -32.13 -7.78 -6.73
C ASN A 61 -33.29 -8.76 -6.49
N PRO A 62 -33.09 -10.04 -6.11
CA PRO A 62 -34.21 -10.95 -5.88
C PRO A 62 -35.04 -10.53 -4.67
N ILE A 63 -34.41 -10.08 -3.58
CA ILE A 63 -35.10 -9.61 -2.38
C ILE A 63 -36.01 -8.42 -2.74
N PHE A 64 -35.46 -7.41 -3.40
CA PHE A 64 -36.22 -6.22 -3.80
C PHE A 64 -37.34 -6.57 -4.78
N ARG A 65 -37.11 -7.51 -5.70
CA ARG A 65 -38.13 -7.99 -6.64
C ARG A 65 -39.27 -8.72 -5.92
N LEU A 66 -38.98 -9.50 -4.89
CA LEU A 66 -39.99 -10.19 -4.09
C LEU A 66 -40.89 -9.22 -3.31
N PHE A 67 -40.32 -8.12 -2.80
CA PHE A 67 -41.09 -7.07 -2.10
C PHE A 67 -41.75 -6.04 -3.04
N GLY A 68 -41.58 -6.19 -4.36
CA GLY A 68 -42.14 -5.26 -5.35
C GLY A 68 -41.50 -3.87 -5.32
N TRP A 69 -40.29 -3.73 -4.76
CA TRP A 69 -39.57 -2.47 -4.70
C TRP A 69 -38.87 -2.14 -6.03
N SER A 70 -38.68 -0.84 -6.29
CA SER A 70 -37.97 -0.38 -7.48
C SER A 70 -36.51 -0.83 -7.47
N LEU A 71 -36.08 -1.43 -8.58
CA LEU A 71 -34.68 -1.86 -8.81
C LEU A 71 -33.86 -0.82 -9.57
N SER A 72 -34.52 0.16 -10.19
CA SER A 72 -33.89 1.13 -11.08
C SER A 72 -33.88 2.54 -10.51
N ASP A 73 -34.26 2.71 -9.25
CA ASP A 73 -34.21 4.00 -8.58
C ASP A 73 -32.75 4.38 -8.29
N SER A 74 -32.28 5.45 -8.92
CA SER A 74 -30.93 5.98 -8.78
C SER A 74 -30.82 7.13 -7.79
N ASN A 75 -31.92 7.50 -7.11
CA ASN A 75 -31.88 8.49 -6.05
C ASN A 75 -30.90 8.06 -4.95
N TRP A 76 -30.16 9.02 -4.40
CA TRP A 76 -29.15 8.75 -3.38
C TRP A 76 -29.72 8.16 -2.08
N TYR A 77 -30.99 8.45 -1.80
CA TYR A 77 -31.74 7.95 -0.64
C TYR A 77 -32.56 6.68 -0.95
N ALA A 78 -32.53 6.18 -2.19
CA ALA A 78 -33.26 4.97 -2.55
C ALA A 78 -32.72 3.78 -1.74
N PRO A 79 -33.58 2.91 -1.18
CA PRO A 79 -33.13 1.77 -0.39
C PRO A 79 -32.14 0.87 -1.15
N ILE A 80 -32.35 0.68 -2.46
CA ILE A 80 -31.45 -0.13 -3.28
C ILE A 80 -30.06 0.51 -3.41
N THR A 81 -29.98 1.83 -3.58
CA THR A 81 -28.72 2.58 -3.65
C THR A 81 -27.96 2.48 -2.34
N ILE A 82 -28.65 2.66 -1.21
CA ILE A 82 -28.06 2.59 0.13
C ILE A 82 -27.52 1.18 0.41
N VAL A 83 -28.33 0.14 0.20
CA VAL A 83 -27.90 -1.26 0.43
C VAL A 83 -26.75 -1.64 -0.49
N SER A 84 -26.81 -1.26 -1.77
CA SER A 84 -25.74 -1.53 -2.74
C SER A 84 -24.45 -0.80 -2.37
N ALA A 85 -24.52 0.44 -1.88
CA ALA A 85 -23.36 1.19 -1.41
C ALA A 85 -22.73 0.53 -0.17
N ILE A 86 -23.55 0.10 0.80
CA ILE A 86 -23.08 -0.63 1.98
C ILE A 86 -22.33 -1.91 1.56
N LEU A 87 -22.91 -2.71 0.66
CA LEU A 87 -22.26 -3.92 0.17
C LEU A 87 -20.95 -3.62 -0.60
N TYR A 88 -20.95 -2.58 -1.43
CA TYR A 88 -19.76 -2.12 -2.14
C TYR A 88 -18.63 -1.77 -1.18
N TYR A 89 -18.87 -0.89 -0.21
CA TYR A 89 -17.83 -0.49 0.74
C TYR A 89 -17.44 -1.63 1.68
N ALA A 90 -18.40 -2.44 2.14
CA ALA A 90 -18.13 -3.60 2.98
C ALA A 90 -17.22 -4.60 2.26
N TYR A 91 -17.48 -4.88 0.97
CA TYR A 91 -16.60 -5.74 0.17
C TYR A 91 -15.15 -5.24 0.19
N PHE A 92 -14.90 -3.97 -0.12
CA PHE A 92 -13.54 -3.43 -0.17
C PHE A 92 -12.87 -3.37 1.21
N VAL A 93 -13.59 -2.95 2.25
CA VAL A 93 -13.06 -2.86 3.62
C VAL A 93 -12.72 -4.25 4.15
N LEU A 94 -13.63 -5.21 4.05
CA LEU A 94 -13.45 -6.55 4.60
C LEU A 94 -12.33 -7.29 3.86
N THR A 95 -12.37 -7.30 2.52
CA THR A 95 -11.35 -8.01 1.73
C THR A 95 -9.96 -7.44 2.01
N THR A 96 -9.82 -6.12 2.01
CA THR A 96 -8.52 -5.49 2.24
C THR A 96 -8.07 -5.59 3.70
N LYS A 97 -8.97 -5.69 4.68
CA LYS A 97 -8.57 -5.90 6.07
C LYS A 97 -8.07 -7.32 6.31
N PHE A 98 -8.76 -8.33 5.78
CA PHE A 98 -8.44 -9.73 6.08
C PHE A 98 -7.31 -10.28 5.20
N TRP A 99 -7.28 -9.92 3.92
CA TRP A 99 -6.30 -10.43 2.97
C TRP A 99 -5.24 -9.40 2.56
N ASN A 100 -5.37 -8.13 2.96
CA ASN A 100 -4.56 -7.03 2.42
C ASN A 100 -4.74 -6.80 0.91
N GLN A 101 -5.78 -7.40 0.31
CA GLN A 101 -6.07 -7.35 -1.12
C GLN A 101 -7.55 -7.68 -1.37
N THR A 102 -8.08 -7.16 -2.48
CA THR A 102 -9.40 -7.47 -3.01
C THR A 102 -9.31 -8.65 -3.97
N VAL A 103 -10.42 -9.26 -4.38
CA VAL A 103 -10.40 -10.40 -5.32
C VAL A 103 -9.75 -10.01 -6.65
N GLY A 104 -10.07 -8.83 -7.18
CA GLY A 104 -9.42 -8.31 -8.38
C GLY A 104 -7.92 -8.15 -8.19
N LYS A 105 -7.48 -7.60 -7.06
CA LYS A 105 -6.05 -7.47 -6.73
C LYS A 105 -5.34 -8.82 -6.59
N MET A 106 -6.00 -9.83 -6.01
CA MET A 106 -5.48 -11.21 -5.91
C MET A 106 -5.18 -11.79 -7.28
N ILE A 107 -6.08 -11.60 -8.25
CA ILE A 107 -5.91 -12.12 -9.62
C ILE A 107 -4.67 -11.54 -10.29
N PHE A 108 -4.36 -10.26 -10.03
CA PHE A 108 -3.17 -9.60 -10.55
C PHE A 108 -1.94 -9.72 -9.63
N GLY A 109 -2.00 -10.48 -8.53
CA GLY A 109 -0.91 -10.67 -7.58
C GLY A 109 -0.50 -9.37 -6.87
N LEU A 110 -1.48 -8.50 -6.59
CA LEU A 110 -1.27 -7.21 -5.94
C LEU A 110 -1.68 -7.26 -4.47
N LYS A 111 -0.85 -6.74 -3.59
CA LYS A 111 -1.16 -6.58 -2.16
C LYS A 111 -0.93 -5.15 -1.69
N VAL A 112 -1.67 -4.76 -0.66
CA VAL A 112 -1.52 -3.47 0.02
C VAL A 112 -0.69 -3.66 1.27
N ILE A 113 0.40 -2.93 1.40
CA ILE A 113 1.27 -2.95 2.58
C ILE A 113 1.36 -1.54 3.17
N ARG A 114 1.65 -1.45 4.47
CA ARG A 114 1.98 -0.17 5.10
C ARG A 114 3.40 0.23 4.71
N VAL A 115 3.65 1.53 4.53
CA VAL A 115 4.99 2.04 4.21
C VAL A 115 6.01 1.70 5.32
N ASN A 116 5.54 1.62 6.57
CA ASN A 116 6.37 1.32 7.74
C ASN A 116 6.60 -0.18 7.96
N GLY A 117 6.11 -1.06 7.07
CA GLY A 117 6.23 -2.53 7.22
C GLY A 117 5.28 -3.16 8.25
N GLU A 118 4.51 -2.35 8.99
CA GLU A 118 3.53 -2.85 9.95
C GLU A 118 2.30 -3.47 9.26
N LYS A 119 1.53 -4.24 10.04
CA LYS A 119 0.23 -4.77 9.59
C LYS A 119 -0.76 -3.63 9.35
N LEU A 120 -1.72 -3.86 8.45
CA LEU A 120 -2.77 -2.88 8.18
C LEU A 120 -3.74 -2.77 9.37
N ASP A 121 -3.82 -1.59 9.97
CA ASP A 121 -4.78 -1.27 11.02
C ASP A 121 -6.18 -1.03 10.45
N TRP A 122 -7.19 -1.19 11.31
CA TRP A 122 -8.59 -0.94 10.93
C TRP A 122 -8.80 0.49 10.44
N MET A 123 -8.25 1.48 11.15
CA MET A 123 -8.38 2.88 10.75
C MET A 123 -7.76 3.15 9.39
N THR A 124 -6.54 2.64 9.16
CA THR A 124 -5.85 2.74 7.87
C THR A 124 -6.69 2.17 6.73
N VAL A 125 -7.30 1.00 6.93
CA VAL A 125 -8.18 0.39 5.91
C VAL A 125 -9.43 1.23 5.68
N LEU A 126 -10.09 1.70 6.74
CA LEU A 126 -11.32 2.50 6.63
C LEU A 126 -11.06 3.82 5.88
N PHE A 127 -10.02 4.56 6.24
CA PHE A 127 -9.66 5.80 5.53
C PHE A 127 -9.31 5.53 4.07
N ARG A 128 -8.53 4.49 3.78
CA ARG A 128 -8.16 4.16 2.40
C ARG A 128 -9.36 3.75 1.55
N GLU A 129 -10.19 2.84 2.05
CA GLU A 129 -11.26 2.20 1.27
C GLU A 129 -12.58 2.97 1.30
N ILE A 130 -12.87 3.76 2.33
CA ILE A 130 -14.07 4.60 2.40
C ILE A 130 -13.75 6.00 1.87
N VAL A 131 -12.89 6.74 2.57
CA VAL A 131 -12.61 8.15 2.24
C VAL A 131 -11.84 8.25 0.92
N GLY A 132 -10.74 7.51 0.77
CA GLY A 132 -9.94 7.54 -0.45
C GLY A 132 -10.72 7.11 -1.69
N ARG A 133 -11.56 6.08 -1.57
CA ARG A 133 -12.42 5.60 -2.66
C ARG A 133 -13.57 6.54 -2.96
N PHE A 134 -14.19 7.15 -1.94
CA PHE A 134 -15.21 8.17 -2.13
C PHE A 134 -14.65 9.37 -2.92
N ILE A 135 -13.45 9.83 -2.57
CA ILE A 135 -12.77 10.92 -3.29
C ILE A 135 -12.45 10.51 -4.74
N ASN A 136 -11.89 9.32 -4.96
CA ASN A 136 -11.57 8.83 -6.31
C ASN A 136 -12.82 8.62 -7.17
N ASN A 137 -13.93 8.14 -6.59
CA ASN A 137 -15.20 7.97 -7.31
C ASN A 137 -15.85 9.32 -7.65
N THR A 138 -15.70 10.32 -6.78
CA THR A 138 -16.22 11.68 -6.99
C THR A 138 -15.39 12.42 -8.04
N ILE A 139 -14.06 12.31 -7.96
CA ILE A 139 -13.11 13.02 -8.83
C ILE A 139 -12.24 11.99 -9.54
N LYS A 140 -12.78 11.38 -10.61
CA LYS A 140 -12.12 10.30 -11.36
C LYS A 140 -10.73 10.66 -11.89
N ILE A 141 -10.46 11.94 -12.15
CA ILE A 141 -9.14 12.41 -12.61
C ILE A 141 -8.04 12.19 -11.55
N LEU A 142 -8.38 12.20 -10.25
CA LEU A 142 -7.41 11.94 -9.18
C LEU A 142 -6.86 10.51 -9.22
N TYR A 143 -7.62 9.58 -9.79
CA TYR A 143 -7.17 8.20 -9.95
C TYR A 143 -6.01 8.10 -10.96
N ILE A 144 -5.99 8.96 -11.99
CA ILE A 144 -4.96 8.96 -13.03
C ILE A 144 -3.61 9.49 -12.50
N ILE A 145 -3.63 10.34 -11.47
CA ILE A 145 -2.41 10.92 -10.85
C ILE A 145 -1.45 9.82 -10.36
N VAL A 146 -1.95 8.64 -10.01
CA VAL A 146 -1.15 7.46 -9.65
C VAL A 146 -0.06 7.16 -10.70
N ALA A 147 -0.36 7.36 -11.99
CA ALA A 147 0.56 7.09 -13.08
C ALA A 147 1.76 8.06 -13.12
N PHE A 148 1.62 9.23 -12.50
CA PHE A 148 2.63 10.29 -12.49
C PHE A 148 3.29 10.48 -11.12
N MET A 149 2.75 9.85 -10.07
CA MET A 149 3.24 9.97 -8.70
C MET A 149 4.50 9.11 -8.48
N PRO A 150 5.51 9.58 -7.73
CA PRO A 150 6.64 8.74 -7.33
C PRO A 150 6.16 7.47 -6.59
N LYS A 151 6.84 6.35 -6.86
CA LYS A 151 6.48 5.01 -6.37
C LYS A 151 5.05 4.56 -6.72
N ASN A 152 4.41 5.18 -7.73
CA ASN A 152 3.03 4.92 -8.13
C ASN A 152 2.05 5.00 -6.93
N LYS A 153 2.19 5.95 -6.01
CA LYS A 153 1.25 6.07 -4.88
C LYS A 153 -0.06 6.74 -5.33
N GLY A 154 -1.20 6.12 -5.02
CA GLY A 154 -2.50 6.78 -5.20
C GLY A 154 -2.84 7.74 -4.09
N LEU A 155 -3.79 8.64 -4.32
CA LEU A 155 -4.26 9.57 -3.29
C LEU A 155 -4.74 8.83 -2.03
N ASN A 156 -5.51 7.78 -2.23
CA ASN A 156 -5.97 6.86 -1.19
C ASN A 156 -4.80 6.19 -0.44
N ASP A 157 -3.71 5.90 -1.15
CA ASP A 157 -2.52 5.27 -0.56
C ASP A 157 -1.71 6.27 0.27
N VAL A 158 -1.59 7.52 -0.21
CA VAL A 158 -0.92 8.64 0.49
C VAL A 158 -1.66 8.99 1.77
N ILE A 159 -2.99 9.11 1.74
CA ILE A 159 -3.81 9.42 2.93
C ILE A 159 -3.66 8.35 4.01
N ALA A 160 -3.41 7.10 3.61
CA ALA A 160 -3.38 5.95 4.51
C ALA A 160 -1.96 5.43 4.80
N ASP A 161 -0.90 6.14 4.39
CA ASP A 161 0.50 5.70 4.52
C ASP A 161 0.71 4.25 4.06
N THR A 162 0.10 3.91 2.91
CA THR A 162 0.17 2.59 2.31
C THR A 162 0.77 2.63 0.92
N VAL A 163 1.10 1.46 0.38
CA VAL A 163 1.56 1.28 -0.99
C VAL A 163 1.06 -0.06 -1.51
N VAL A 164 0.73 -0.10 -2.80
CA VAL A 164 0.36 -1.36 -3.48
C VAL A 164 1.58 -1.89 -4.22
N VAL A 165 1.88 -3.15 -3.97
CA VAL A 165 3.08 -3.85 -4.41
C VAL A 165 2.70 -5.20 -5.02
N HIS A 166 3.59 -5.75 -5.85
CA HIS A 166 3.43 -7.10 -6.38
C HIS A 166 3.94 -8.12 -5.37
N GLU A 167 3.17 -9.17 -5.12
CA GLU A 167 3.48 -10.16 -4.07
C GLU A 167 4.78 -10.95 -4.34
N ARG A 168 5.19 -11.07 -5.61
CA ARG A 168 6.33 -11.92 -6.03
C ARG A 168 7.34 -11.22 -6.94
N VAL A 169 7.35 -9.88 -6.96
CA VAL A 169 8.28 -9.13 -7.79
C VAL A 169 9.08 -8.19 -6.90
N TYR A 170 10.39 -8.39 -6.89
CA TYR A 170 11.33 -7.63 -6.07
C TYR A 170 12.31 -6.87 -6.95
N THR A 171 12.65 -5.66 -6.52
CA THR A 171 13.74 -4.87 -7.07
C THR A 171 14.97 -5.13 -6.22
N LYS A 172 16.08 -5.53 -6.86
CA LYS A 172 17.37 -5.75 -6.22
C LYS A 172 18.13 -4.42 -6.11
N ASN A 173 18.34 -3.96 -4.88
CA ASN A 173 19.18 -2.80 -4.58
C ASN A 173 20.45 -3.27 -3.86
N ARG A 174 21.61 -2.77 -4.29
CA ARG A 174 22.90 -3.00 -3.61
C ARG A 174 23.11 -1.85 -2.63
N VAL A 175 23.16 -2.15 -1.35
CA VAL A 175 23.43 -1.14 -0.32
C VAL A 175 24.81 -1.43 0.26
N ILE A 176 25.65 -0.40 0.29
CA ILE A 176 26.98 -0.46 0.86
C ILE A 176 26.85 -0.04 2.33
N VAL A 177 27.03 -0.98 3.26
CA VAL A 177 27.02 -0.70 4.69
C VAL A 177 28.46 -0.61 5.18
N GLN A 178 28.77 0.49 5.86
CA GLN A 178 30.06 0.67 6.53
C GLN A 178 29.86 0.46 8.03
N THR A 179 30.40 -0.63 8.55
CA THR A 179 30.34 -0.93 10.00
C THR A 179 31.67 -0.58 10.64
N LYS A 180 31.64 0.09 11.79
CA LYS A 180 32.84 0.33 12.61
C LYS A 180 33.24 -0.99 13.27
N VAL A 181 34.48 -1.44 13.05
CA VAL A 181 35.04 -2.64 13.67
C VAL A 181 36.06 -2.22 14.73
N ASP A 182 35.80 -2.66 15.96
CA ASP A 182 36.61 -2.36 17.14
C ASP A 182 37.66 -3.48 17.32
N TYR A 183 38.94 -3.11 17.45
CA TYR A 183 40.06 -4.06 17.42
C TYR A 183 40.08 -5.14 18.51
N GLU A 184 39.38 -4.96 19.64
CA GLU A 184 39.38 -5.94 20.74
C GLU A 184 38.63 -7.25 20.39
N THR A 185 37.69 -7.21 19.44
CA THR A 185 36.86 -8.39 19.11
C THR A 185 37.57 -9.40 18.20
N GLU A 186 38.46 -8.96 17.31
CA GLU A 186 39.15 -9.83 16.33
C GLU A 186 40.29 -10.67 16.95
N GLN A 187 40.92 -10.18 18.03
CA GLN A 187 41.99 -10.90 18.73
C GLN A 187 41.48 -12.08 19.57
N SER A 188 40.22 -12.06 20.01
CA SER A 188 39.60 -13.16 20.76
C SER A 188 39.26 -14.37 19.87
N ILE A 189 38.99 -14.14 18.58
CA ILE A 189 38.58 -15.16 17.60
C ILE A 189 39.79 -15.87 16.97
N SER A 190 40.97 -15.23 16.95
CA SER A 190 42.22 -15.78 16.39
C SER A 190 43.05 -16.59 17.40
N THR A 191 42.66 -16.61 18.68
CA THR A 191 43.40 -17.29 19.76
C THR A 191 42.70 -18.57 20.27
N THR A 192 41.66 -19.05 19.57
CA THR A 192 41.00 -20.36 19.82
C THR A 192 41.14 -21.24 18.60
#